data_AF-R7W7C0-F1
#
_entry.id   AF-R7W7C0-F1
#
_cell.length_a   1.000
_cell.length_b   1.000
_cell.length_c   1.000
_cell.angle_alpha   90.00
_cell.angle_beta   90.00
_cell.angle_gamma   90.00
#
_symmetry.space_group_name_H-M   'P 1'
#
loop_
_entity.id
_entity.type
_entity.pdbx_description
1 polymer ?
#
loop_
_entity_poly.entity_id
_entity_poly.type
_entity_poly.pdbx_seq_one_letter_code
_entity_poly.pdbx_strand_id
1 'polypeptide(L)'
;MRIVAPAPASQGFAVVRELGADHPDLDAAKVSLGVLGVVSQVTLQLQPMFKRSVTFLERDDSDRAAQVAVWGHLHEFGDMTWLPRQGKVIYRQDDRVDVSSPGDGLNDYLGFRSFPTLGLIVARVAEEHVEESSDMARCLAAGVLPASFPMQAYGFTNDGSSFTGYPVGAAPQWGKNRNFAFDGAIAKYAKSGEFLKVKERYDPDGVFSSEWSDRVLGIDGSPNIVHKGCAIEGLCICSHDSHCAPEQGYYCRPGKMYAEARHPRDEATEAVLGDIIAQGSDVVLSFLSDTDGLEGQGEEAGYDYDGSGDPMPVQEGDRDDGSGDPIPVQEGDRDDGSGDRTESGQIEHNFGKETRPEEKVALG
;
A
#
# COMPACT_ATOMS: atom_id res chain seq x y z
N MET A 1 -7.50 -17.77 13.71
CA MET A 1 -7.10 -17.74 12.29
C MET A 1 -7.07 -19.17 11.77
N ARG A 2 -7.55 -19.43 10.56
CA ARG A 2 -7.47 -20.73 9.91
C ARG A 2 -6.54 -20.64 8.71
N ILE A 3 -5.61 -21.58 8.63
CA ILE A 3 -4.71 -21.72 7.49
C ILE A 3 -4.77 -23.13 6.92
N VAL A 4 -4.57 -23.24 5.61
CA VAL A 4 -4.40 -24.51 4.90
C VAL A 4 -2.91 -24.67 4.60
N ALA A 5 -2.29 -25.64 5.25
CA ALA A 5 -0.86 -25.94 5.14
C ALA A 5 -0.65 -27.27 4.41
N PRO A 6 0.51 -27.50 3.78
CA PRO A 6 0.79 -28.76 3.10
C PRO A 6 0.93 -29.88 4.15
N ALA A 7 0.62 -31.10 3.74
CA ALA A 7 0.73 -32.29 4.57
C ALA A 7 1.13 -33.51 3.71
N PRO A 8 1.67 -34.58 4.32
CA PRO A 8 1.96 -35.80 3.58
C PRO A 8 0.71 -36.42 2.95
N ALA A 9 0.89 -37.23 1.90
CA ALA A 9 -0.21 -37.96 1.25
C ALA A 9 -1.06 -38.80 2.23
N SER A 10 -0.46 -39.32 3.30
CA SER A 10 -1.14 -40.06 4.36
C SER A 10 -2.17 -39.22 5.14
N GLN A 11 -2.13 -37.90 5.00
CA GLN A 11 -3.06 -36.93 5.61
C GLN A 11 -3.92 -36.19 4.55
N GLY A 12 -3.87 -36.62 3.29
CA GLY A 12 -4.67 -36.00 2.21
C GLY A 12 -4.03 -34.76 1.58
N PHE A 13 -2.69 -34.65 1.59
CA PHE A 13 -1.88 -33.59 0.97
C PHE A 13 -1.97 -32.18 1.59
N ALA A 14 -3.02 -31.90 2.34
CA ALA A 14 -3.21 -30.64 3.04
C ALA A 14 -3.84 -30.84 4.41
N VAL A 15 -3.50 -29.96 5.35
CA VAL A 15 -4.08 -29.94 6.69
C VAL A 15 -4.60 -28.55 7.00
N VAL A 16 -5.82 -28.50 7.56
CA VAL A 16 -6.40 -27.29 8.12
C VAL A 16 -5.87 -27.11 9.53
N ARG A 17 -5.24 -25.96 9.80
CA ARG A 17 -4.73 -25.60 11.13
C ARG A 17 -5.54 -24.45 11.69
N GLU A 18 -6.09 -24.64 12.88
CA GLU A 18 -6.81 -23.61 13.62
C GLU A 18 -5.90 -22.99 14.69
N LEU A 19 -5.52 -21.74 14.45
CA LEU A 19 -4.65 -20.96 15.31
C LEU A 19 -5.52 -20.03 16.15
N GLY A 20 -5.92 -20.51 17.33
CA GLY A 20 -6.63 -19.72 18.35
C GLY A 20 -5.73 -18.65 19.00
N ALA A 21 -6.31 -17.80 19.83
CA ALA A 21 -5.60 -16.67 20.45
C ALA A 21 -4.34 -17.08 21.24
N ASP A 22 -4.40 -18.25 21.89
CA ASP A 22 -3.30 -18.79 22.72
C ASP A 22 -2.40 -19.78 21.95
N HIS A 23 -2.59 -19.94 20.64
CA HIS A 23 -1.80 -20.89 19.87
C HIS A 23 -0.36 -20.37 19.69
N PRO A 24 0.68 -21.17 20.00
CA PRO A 24 2.08 -20.70 20.00
C PRO A 24 2.55 -20.19 18.63
N ASP A 25 2.03 -20.77 17.55
CA ASP A 25 2.41 -20.41 16.18
C ASP A 25 1.53 -19.29 15.56
N LEU A 26 0.57 -18.72 16.31
CA LEU A 26 -0.30 -17.66 15.77
C LEU A 26 0.50 -16.41 15.36
N ASP A 27 1.50 -16.01 16.13
CA ASP A 27 2.32 -14.83 15.83
C ASP A 27 3.12 -15.00 14.54
N ALA A 28 3.61 -16.21 14.26
CA ALA A 28 4.25 -16.51 12.99
C ALA A 28 3.25 -16.42 11.82
N ALA A 29 2.03 -16.92 12.00
CA ALA A 29 0.99 -16.87 10.97
C ALA A 29 0.58 -15.44 10.59
N LYS A 30 0.54 -14.50 11.55
CA LYS A 30 0.22 -13.08 11.31
C LYS A 30 1.19 -12.38 10.35
N VAL A 31 2.45 -12.82 10.32
CA VAL A 31 3.52 -12.23 9.50
C VAL A 31 4.06 -13.21 8.45
N SER A 32 3.23 -14.19 8.07
CA SER A 32 3.67 -15.37 7.30
C SER A 32 4.15 -15.09 5.88
N LEU A 33 3.78 -13.97 5.26
CA LEU A 33 4.03 -13.72 3.83
C LEU A 33 3.51 -14.85 2.91
N GLY A 34 2.58 -15.69 3.41
CA GLY A 34 2.04 -16.86 2.70
C GLY A 34 2.86 -18.15 2.84
N VAL A 35 4.07 -18.12 3.40
CA VAL A 35 4.97 -19.30 3.43
C VAL A 35 4.58 -20.37 4.44
N LEU A 36 3.61 -20.09 5.31
CA LEU A 36 3.08 -21.06 6.28
C LEU A 36 1.82 -21.77 5.77
N GLY A 37 1.34 -21.39 4.59
CA GLY A 37 0.09 -21.86 3.99
C GLY A 37 -0.86 -20.71 3.64
N VAL A 38 -2.00 -21.07 3.05
CA VAL A 38 -3.02 -20.12 2.61
C VAL A 38 -3.94 -19.78 3.78
N VAL A 39 -4.09 -18.50 4.08
CA VAL A 39 -5.09 -18.02 5.05
C VAL A 39 -6.47 -18.14 4.42
N SER A 40 -7.29 -19.07 4.91
CA SER A 40 -8.66 -19.28 4.41
C SER A 40 -9.71 -18.54 5.25
N GLN A 41 -9.39 -18.24 6.51
CA GLN A 41 -10.30 -17.52 7.39
C GLN A 41 -9.54 -16.74 8.46
N VAL A 42 -9.93 -15.49 8.65
CA VAL A 42 -9.49 -14.67 9.79
C VAL A 42 -10.68 -14.32 10.66
N THR A 43 -10.44 -14.27 11.96
CA THR A 43 -11.38 -13.72 12.93
C THR A 43 -10.69 -12.53 13.54
N LEU A 44 -11.25 -11.34 13.33
CA LEU A 44 -10.72 -10.09 13.85
C LEU A 44 -11.57 -9.65 15.04
N GLN A 45 -10.91 -9.23 16.11
CA GLN A 45 -11.61 -8.57 17.20
C GLN A 45 -12.00 -7.16 16.73
N LEU A 46 -13.30 -6.86 16.74
CA LEU A 46 -13.80 -5.54 16.36
C LEU A 46 -13.84 -4.61 17.57
N GLN A 47 -13.55 -3.34 17.32
CA GLN A 47 -13.83 -2.25 18.26
C GLN A 47 -15.21 -1.65 17.95
N PRO A 48 -15.89 -1.03 18.93
CA PRO A 48 -17.06 -0.21 18.65
C PRO A 48 -16.75 0.84 17.58
N MET A 49 -17.72 1.15 16.72
CA MET A 49 -17.54 2.19 15.70
C MET A 49 -17.29 3.57 16.34
N PHE A 50 -16.41 4.34 15.72
CA PHE A 50 -16.05 5.69 16.12
C PHE A 50 -15.70 6.55 14.90
N LYS A 51 -15.68 7.87 15.06
CA LYS A 51 -15.15 8.81 14.05
C LYS A 51 -13.82 9.39 14.54
N ARG A 52 -13.05 10.03 13.66
CA ARG A 52 -11.75 10.62 13.98
C ARG A 52 -11.78 12.14 13.83
N SER A 53 -11.40 12.86 14.88
CA SER A 53 -11.11 14.29 14.79
C SER A 53 -9.63 14.44 14.43
N VAL A 54 -9.37 15.01 13.25
CA VAL A 54 -8.01 15.15 12.72
C VAL A 54 -7.67 16.63 12.64
N THR A 55 -6.43 17.00 12.93
CA THR A 55 -5.92 18.36 12.77
C THR A 55 -4.45 18.30 12.43
N PHE A 56 -4.02 19.07 11.43
CA PHE A 56 -2.60 19.17 11.07
C PHE A 56 -2.01 20.45 11.65
N LEU A 57 -0.91 20.31 12.38
CA LEU A 57 -0.18 21.40 13.01
C LEU A 57 1.24 21.43 12.45
N GLU A 58 1.58 22.48 11.71
CA GLU A 58 2.96 22.71 11.33
C GLU A 58 3.72 23.39 12.48
N ARG A 59 4.88 22.83 12.86
CA ARG A 59 5.76 23.37 13.91
C ARG A 59 7.22 23.30 13.47
N ASP A 60 8.08 24.08 14.13
CA ASP A 60 9.53 23.94 13.94
C ASP A 60 10.04 22.57 14.41
N ASP A 61 11.07 22.05 13.77
CA ASP A 61 11.59 20.70 14.03
C ASP A 61 12.59 20.63 15.19
N SER A 62 12.79 21.75 15.90
CA SER A 62 13.78 21.93 16.97
C SER A 62 13.66 20.93 18.13
N ASP A 63 12.44 20.47 18.43
CA ASP A 63 12.15 19.51 19.50
C ASP A 63 11.64 18.16 18.99
N ARG A 64 11.66 17.92 17.66
CA ARG A 64 11.06 16.75 17.01
C ARG A 64 11.42 15.44 17.71
N ALA A 65 12.71 15.22 17.97
CA ALA A 65 13.20 13.99 18.57
C ALA A 65 12.59 13.72 19.95
N ALA A 66 12.37 14.76 20.75
CA ALA A 66 11.69 14.66 22.04
C ALA A 66 10.18 14.45 21.86
N GLN A 67 9.59 15.02 20.81
CA GLN A 67 8.16 14.95 20.55
C GLN A 67 7.68 13.63 19.95
N VAL A 68 8.52 12.83 19.27
CA VAL A 68 8.06 11.57 18.63
C VAL A 68 7.32 10.66 19.61
N ALA A 69 7.92 10.37 20.76
CA ALA A 69 7.30 9.52 21.77
C ALA A 69 6.11 10.21 22.45
N VAL A 70 6.24 11.50 22.74
CA VAL A 70 5.17 12.29 23.40
C VAL A 70 3.92 12.34 22.51
N TRP A 71 4.08 12.60 21.22
CA TRP A 71 2.99 12.69 20.26
C TRP A 71 2.24 11.37 20.12
N GLY A 72 2.97 10.26 19.98
CA GLY A 72 2.38 8.92 19.92
C GLY A 72 1.68 8.48 21.22
N HIS A 73 2.01 9.09 22.36
CA HIS A 73 1.29 8.88 23.62
C HIS A 73 0.10 9.81 23.81
N LEU A 74 0.13 11.02 23.22
CA LEU A 74 -0.94 12.01 23.34
C LEU A 74 -2.12 11.72 22.41
N HIS A 75 -1.84 11.20 21.20
CA HIS A 75 -2.85 11.03 20.16
C HIS A 75 -2.95 9.58 19.69
N GLU A 76 -4.16 9.02 19.71
CA GLU A 76 -4.40 7.60 19.43
C GLU A 76 -3.93 7.17 18.03
N PHE A 77 -4.11 8.04 17.03
CA PHE A 77 -3.72 7.79 15.64
C PHE A 77 -2.74 8.84 15.11
N GLY A 78 -2.00 9.47 16.03
CA GLY A 78 -1.09 10.58 15.74
C GLY A 78 0.00 10.20 14.73
N ASP A 79 0.38 11.16 13.90
CA ASP A 79 1.41 10.99 12.87
C ASP A 79 2.30 12.24 12.78
N MET A 80 3.52 12.08 12.28
CA MET A 80 4.50 13.15 12.13
C MET A 80 5.21 13.03 10.79
N THR A 81 4.97 14.02 9.92
CA THR A 81 5.69 14.15 8.65
C THR A 81 6.82 15.18 8.84
N TRP A 82 8.06 14.70 8.87
CA TRP A 82 9.22 15.57 9.01
C TRP A 82 9.66 16.14 7.65
N LEU A 83 9.85 17.46 7.60
CA LEU A 83 10.36 18.22 6.46
C LEU A 83 11.74 18.83 6.82
N PRO A 84 12.83 18.03 6.83
CA PRO A 84 14.14 18.43 7.34
C PRO A 84 14.67 19.75 6.78
N ARG A 85 14.52 19.95 5.47
CA ARG A 85 15.08 21.13 4.81
C ARG A 85 14.31 22.41 5.11
N GLN A 86 13.03 22.28 5.45
CA GLN A 86 12.21 23.42 5.85
C GLN A 86 12.35 23.72 7.35
N GLY A 87 13.02 22.85 8.12
CA GLY A 87 13.06 22.94 9.57
C GLY A 87 11.67 22.77 10.19
N LYS A 88 10.78 22.04 9.51
CA LYS A 88 9.37 21.88 9.89
C LYS A 88 9.01 20.42 10.15
N VAL A 89 8.00 20.22 10.99
CA VAL A 89 7.30 18.96 11.14
C VAL A 89 5.80 19.24 11.08
N ILE A 90 5.10 18.46 10.27
CA ILE A 90 3.64 18.45 10.24
C ILE A 90 3.18 17.37 11.22
N TYR A 91 2.59 17.81 12.32
CA TYR A 91 2.01 16.96 13.34
C TYR A 91 0.54 16.72 13.02
N ARG A 92 0.14 15.46 12.79
CA ARG A 92 -1.26 15.08 12.68
C ARG A 92 -1.77 14.71 14.08
N GLN A 93 -2.56 15.59 14.65
CA GLN A 93 -3.37 15.31 15.83
C GLN A 93 -4.58 14.51 15.34
N ASP A 94 -4.80 13.35 15.93
CA ASP A 94 -5.74 12.38 15.38
C ASP A 94 -6.29 11.51 16.49
N ASP A 95 -7.50 11.85 16.91
CA ASP A 95 -8.13 11.30 18.09
C ASP A 95 -9.51 10.75 17.75
N ARG A 96 -9.85 9.65 18.41
CA ARG A 96 -11.19 9.10 18.42
C ARG A 96 -12.20 10.10 18.98
N VAL A 97 -13.35 10.22 18.33
CA VAL A 97 -14.55 10.89 18.83
C VAL A 97 -15.76 9.97 18.69
N ASP A 98 -16.83 10.29 19.42
CA ASP A 98 -18.07 9.52 19.39
C ASP A 98 -18.65 9.47 17.98
N VAL A 99 -19.23 8.33 17.61
CA VAL A 99 -19.86 8.12 16.29
C VAL A 99 -20.99 9.12 16.01
N SER A 100 -21.67 9.63 17.04
CA SER A 100 -22.72 10.65 16.92
C SER A 100 -22.19 12.06 16.68
N SER A 101 -20.87 12.26 16.66
CA SER A 101 -20.26 13.58 16.39
C SER A 101 -20.64 14.05 14.97
N PRO A 102 -21.14 15.30 14.78
CA PRO A 102 -21.54 15.81 13.47
C PRO A 102 -20.37 15.93 12.51
N GLY A 103 -20.54 15.52 11.25
CA GLY A 103 -19.53 15.54 10.18
C GLY A 103 -19.13 14.13 9.74
N ASP A 104 -18.96 13.93 8.44
CA ASP A 104 -18.77 12.62 7.81
C ASP A 104 -17.68 12.66 6.73
N GLY A 105 -16.57 13.33 7.03
CA GLY A 105 -15.47 13.44 6.07
C GLY A 105 -14.89 12.07 5.69
N LEU A 106 -14.47 11.93 4.45
CA LEU A 106 -13.83 10.74 3.90
C LEU A 106 -12.39 11.09 3.52
N ASN A 107 -11.50 10.11 3.64
CA ASN A 107 -10.12 10.24 3.16
C ASN A 107 -10.04 9.72 1.73
N ASP A 108 -9.90 10.64 0.77
CA ASP A 108 -9.58 10.35 -0.61
C ASP A 108 -8.12 10.72 -0.87
N TYR A 109 -7.23 9.83 -0.46
CA TYR A 109 -5.79 10.09 -0.36
C TYR A 109 -5.20 10.58 -1.68
N LEU A 110 -4.54 11.75 -1.64
CA LEU A 110 -4.03 12.46 -2.81
C LEU A 110 -3.11 11.60 -3.69
N GLY A 111 -2.30 10.72 -3.09
CA GLY A 111 -1.36 9.87 -3.83
C GLY A 111 -2.00 8.70 -4.59
N PHE A 112 -3.30 8.44 -4.41
CA PHE A 112 -4.04 7.41 -5.15
C PHE A 112 -5.04 7.98 -6.16
N ARG A 113 -5.12 9.31 -6.26
CA ARG A 113 -5.90 9.97 -7.32
C ARG A 113 -5.20 9.80 -8.66
N SER A 114 -5.97 9.69 -9.73
CA SER A 114 -5.41 9.72 -11.07
C SER A 114 -4.76 11.09 -11.32
N PHE A 115 -3.53 11.06 -11.82
CA PHE A 115 -2.85 12.24 -12.36
C PHE A 115 -2.84 12.11 -13.88
N PRO A 116 -3.14 13.18 -14.63
CA PRO A 116 -2.92 13.19 -16.07
C PRO A 116 -1.46 12.85 -16.39
N THR A 117 -1.22 11.95 -17.35
CA THR A 117 0.13 11.53 -17.81
C THR A 117 1.03 12.73 -18.04
N LEU A 118 0.48 13.73 -18.70
CA LEU A 118 1.15 14.96 -19.05
C LEU A 118 1.53 15.83 -17.84
N GLY A 119 0.68 15.87 -16.81
CA GLY A 119 1.00 16.56 -15.56
C GLY A 119 2.21 15.94 -14.86
N LEU A 120 2.36 14.62 -14.94
CA LEU A 120 3.52 13.91 -14.40
C LEU A 120 4.80 14.23 -15.19
N ILE A 121 4.72 14.29 -16.52
CA ILE A 121 5.85 14.66 -17.38
C ILE A 121 6.33 16.08 -17.05
N VAL A 122 5.41 17.05 -16.94
CA VAL A 122 5.77 18.44 -16.57
C VAL A 122 6.42 18.51 -15.21
N ALA A 123 5.84 17.83 -14.21
CA ALA A 123 6.37 17.82 -12.85
C ALA A 123 7.82 17.29 -12.84
N ARG A 124 8.09 16.19 -13.57
CA ARG A 124 9.42 15.59 -13.68
C ARG A 124 10.47 16.56 -14.23
N VAL A 125 10.11 17.33 -15.24
CA VAL A 125 11.02 18.31 -15.86
C VAL A 125 11.24 19.51 -14.94
N ALA A 126 10.16 20.03 -14.37
CA ALA A 126 10.26 21.14 -13.45
C ALA A 126 11.19 20.79 -12.29
N GLU A 127 11.10 19.55 -11.78
CA GLU A 127 12.06 19.01 -10.81
C GLU A 127 13.50 19.01 -11.35
N GLU A 128 13.74 18.57 -12.58
CA GLU A 128 15.07 18.52 -13.18
C GLU A 128 15.70 19.89 -13.44
N HIS A 129 14.91 20.87 -13.90
CA HIS A 129 15.36 22.24 -14.08
C HIS A 129 15.72 22.88 -12.73
N VAL A 130 14.88 22.65 -11.72
CA VAL A 130 15.17 23.01 -10.33
C VAL A 130 16.45 22.31 -9.87
N GLU A 131 16.62 21.02 -10.18
CA GLU A 131 17.81 20.26 -9.84
C GLU A 131 19.08 20.74 -10.54
N GLU A 132 19.02 21.47 -11.66
CA GLU A 132 20.20 22.09 -12.29
C GLU A 132 20.48 23.51 -11.79
N SER A 133 19.47 24.13 -11.17
CA SER A 133 19.56 25.49 -10.66
C SER A 133 20.44 25.61 -9.41
N SER A 134 20.47 26.82 -8.83
CA SER A 134 21.15 27.07 -7.56
C SER A 134 20.51 26.27 -6.41
N ASP A 135 21.30 25.99 -5.37
CA ASP A 135 20.80 25.38 -4.13
C ASP A 135 19.62 26.14 -3.53
N MET A 136 19.57 27.47 -3.71
CA MET A 136 18.45 28.30 -3.24
C MET A 136 17.15 27.98 -3.97
N ALA A 137 17.18 27.80 -5.29
CA ALA A 137 16.00 27.46 -6.08
C ALA A 137 15.50 26.03 -5.79
N ARG A 138 16.42 25.06 -5.62
CA ARG A 138 16.10 23.71 -5.09
C ARG A 138 15.39 23.78 -3.74
N CYS A 139 15.89 24.62 -2.83
CA CYS A 139 15.28 24.80 -1.52
C CYS A 139 13.88 25.40 -1.59
N LEU A 140 13.66 26.38 -2.48
CA LEU A 140 12.35 27.00 -2.67
C LEU A 140 11.35 26.01 -3.28
N ALA A 141 11.76 25.27 -4.30
CA ALA A 141 10.92 24.28 -4.97
C ALA A 141 10.50 23.12 -4.05
N ALA A 142 11.40 22.65 -3.17
CA ALA A 142 11.08 21.65 -2.15
C ALA A 142 9.97 22.12 -1.17
N GLY A 143 9.66 23.42 -1.14
CA GLY A 143 8.52 24.00 -0.43
C GLY A 143 7.15 23.72 -1.06
N VAL A 144 7.10 23.51 -2.38
CA VAL A 144 5.85 23.50 -3.16
C VAL A 144 4.98 22.29 -2.81
N LEU A 145 5.57 21.09 -2.82
CA LEU A 145 4.81 19.86 -2.59
C LEU A 145 4.17 19.85 -1.19
N PRO A 146 4.88 20.09 -0.07
CA PRO A 146 4.25 20.15 1.26
C PRO A 146 3.20 21.26 1.39
N ALA A 147 3.39 22.41 0.73
CA ALA A 147 2.41 23.50 0.73
C ALA A 147 1.09 23.14 0.00
N SER A 148 1.12 22.20 -0.95
CA SER A 148 -0.07 21.77 -1.69
C SER A 148 -1.03 20.89 -0.88
N PHE A 149 -0.53 20.15 0.12
CA PHE A 149 -1.34 19.25 0.95
C PHE A 149 -2.44 19.98 1.74
N PRO A 150 -2.15 21.05 2.50
CA PRO A 150 -3.20 21.79 3.21
C PRO A 150 -4.19 22.46 2.26
N MET A 151 -3.76 22.92 1.08
CA MET A 151 -4.66 23.50 0.06
C MET A 151 -5.69 22.49 -0.44
N GLN A 152 -5.33 21.20 -0.46
CA GLN A 152 -6.18 20.10 -0.90
C GLN A 152 -6.78 19.32 0.29
N ALA A 153 -6.82 19.95 1.48
CA ALA A 153 -7.32 19.35 2.71
C ALA A 153 -6.72 17.97 3.03
N TYR A 154 -5.47 17.72 2.62
CA TYR A 154 -4.77 16.44 2.79
C TYR A 154 -5.49 15.24 2.15
N GLY A 155 -6.36 15.49 1.17
CA GLY A 155 -7.19 14.46 0.53
C GLY A 155 -8.54 14.24 1.22
N PHE A 156 -8.84 14.94 2.31
CA PHE A 156 -10.15 14.83 2.94
C PHE A 156 -11.24 15.50 2.08
N THR A 157 -12.44 14.90 2.08
CA THR A 157 -13.62 15.43 1.39
C THR A 157 -14.91 14.99 2.06
N ASN A 158 -15.96 15.80 2.01
CA ASN A 158 -17.30 15.43 2.50
C ASN A 158 -18.25 15.00 1.37
N ASP A 159 -17.91 15.27 0.11
CA ASP A 159 -18.78 15.07 -1.06
C ASP A 159 -18.03 14.52 -2.31
N GLY A 160 -16.76 14.15 -2.17
CA GLY A 160 -15.88 13.75 -3.27
C GLY A 160 -15.12 14.90 -3.95
N SER A 161 -15.39 16.16 -3.58
CA SER A 161 -14.80 17.35 -4.20
C SER A 161 -14.28 18.40 -3.22
N SER A 162 -15.01 18.66 -2.13
CA SER A 162 -14.74 19.72 -1.17
C SER A 162 -14.65 19.16 0.26
N PHE A 163 -13.88 19.83 1.12
CA PHE A 163 -13.82 19.52 2.54
C PHE A 163 -14.46 20.66 3.34
N THR A 164 -15.54 20.35 4.04
CA THR A 164 -16.32 21.27 4.86
C THR A 164 -16.08 21.06 6.36
N GLY A 165 -15.50 19.93 6.77
CA GLY A 165 -14.98 19.76 8.13
C GLY A 165 -14.92 18.33 8.66
N TYR A 166 -14.39 18.25 9.87
CA TYR A 166 -14.24 17.04 10.70
C TYR A 166 -15.52 16.70 11.45
N PRO A 167 -15.65 15.47 11.99
CA PRO A 167 -14.70 14.36 11.95
C PRO A 167 -14.76 13.54 10.65
N VAL A 168 -13.76 12.69 10.45
CA VAL A 168 -13.63 11.79 9.30
C VAL A 168 -13.90 10.34 9.70
N GLY A 169 -14.40 9.54 8.76
CA GLY A 169 -14.58 8.10 8.92
C GLY A 169 -13.24 7.38 9.11
N ALA A 170 -13.25 6.30 9.89
CA ALA A 170 -12.09 5.42 10.08
C ALA A 170 -12.21 4.20 9.15
N ALA A 171 -11.28 4.07 8.20
CA ALA A 171 -11.17 2.90 7.33
C ALA A 171 -9.73 2.37 7.33
N PRO A 172 -9.54 1.04 7.36
CA PRO A 172 -8.21 0.45 7.19
C PRO A 172 -7.74 0.66 5.74
N GLN A 173 -6.45 0.93 5.57
CA GLN A 173 -5.77 0.93 4.28
C GLN A 173 -4.67 -0.13 4.27
N TRP A 174 -4.51 -0.82 3.15
CA TRP A 174 -3.45 -1.79 2.96
C TRP A 174 -2.25 -1.12 2.28
N GLY A 175 -1.08 -1.19 2.90
CA GLY A 175 0.15 -0.70 2.30
C GLY A 175 0.65 -1.66 1.22
N LYS A 176 1.21 -1.11 0.14
CA LYS A 176 1.96 -1.86 -0.86
C LYS A 176 3.44 -1.51 -0.71
N ASN A 177 4.30 -2.51 -0.57
CA ASN A 177 5.75 -2.36 -0.54
C ASN A 177 6.38 -2.99 -1.79
N ARG A 178 7.50 -2.45 -2.26
CA ARG A 178 8.28 -3.03 -3.36
C ARG A 178 9.44 -3.90 -2.82
N ASN A 179 10.04 -4.71 -3.69
CA ASN A 179 11.09 -5.66 -3.32
C ASN A 179 12.26 -5.03 -2.56
N PHE A 180 12.75 -3.88 -3.01
CA PHE A 180 13.88 -3.19 -2.34
C PHE A 180 13.56 -2.79 -0.89
N ALA A 181 12.27 -2.61 -0.53
CA ALA A 181 11.87 -2.27 0.84
C ALA A 181 12.13 -3.43 1.82
N PHE A 182 12.25 -4.66 1.31
CA PHE A 182 12.55 -5.85 2.09
C PHE A 182 14.06 -6.12 2.21
N ASP A 183 14.92 -5.32 1.59
CA ASP A 183 16.36 -5.53 1.65
C ASP A 183 16.87 -5.40 3.10
N GLY A 184 17.47 -6.48 3.60
CA GLY A 184 17.91 -6.61 4.99
C GLY A 184 16.80 -6.59 6.05
N ALA A 185 15.52 -6.72 5.67
CA ALA A 185 14.40 -6.62 6.61
C ALA A 185 14.42 -7.74 7.66
N ILE A 186 14.73 -8.97 7.26
CA ILE A 186 14.74 -10.13 8.17
C ILE A 186 15.74 -9.99 9.31
N ALA A 187 16.88 -9.33 9.07
CA ALA A 187 17.91 -9.10 10.08
C ALA A 187 17.45 -8.15 11.21
N LYS A 188 16.40 -7.35 10.96
CA LYS A 188 15.81 -6.44 11.96
C LYS A 188 14.78 -7.14 12.85
N TYR A 189 14.37 -8.37 12.51
CA TYR A 189 13.34 -9.10 13.25
C TYR A 189 13.97 -10.14 14.20
N ALA A 190 13.96 -9.83 15.51
CA ALA A 190 14.62 -10.64 16.53
C ALA A 190 14.10 -12.09 16.61
N LYS A 191 12.82 -12.33 16.27
CA LYS A 191 12.18 -13.65 16.26
C LYS A 191 12.24 -14.37 14.90
N SER A 192 13.07 -13.90 13.97
CA SER A 192 13.21 -14.51 12.63
C SER A 192 13.56 -16.00 12.70
N GLY A 193 14.47 -16.40 13.59
CA GLY A 193 14.81 -17.81 13.78
C GLY A 193 13.66 -18.66 14.34
N GLU A 194 12.79 -18.09 15.17
CA GLU A 194 11.57 -18.79 15.65
C GLU A 194 10.56 -18.97 14.51
N PHE A 195 10.39 -17.92 13.70
CA PHE A 195 9.54 -17.96 12.51
C PHE A 195 9.98 -19.04 11.52
N LEU A 196 11.28 -19.10 11.20
CA LEU A 196 11.83 -20.10 10.27
C LEU A 196 11.62 -21.53 10.78
N LYS A 197 11.67 -21.76 12.10
CA LYS A 197 11.32 -23.07 12.69
C LYS A 197 9.84 -23.42 12.52
N VAL A 198 8.94 -22.44 12.55
CA VAL A 198 7.52 -22.68 12.25
C VAL A 198 7.34 -23.01 10.77
N LYS A 199 8.01 -22.26 9.88
CA LYS A 199 8.03 -22.52 8.44
C LYS A 199 8.48 -23.94 8.14
N GLU A 200 9.61 -24.37 8.67
CA GLU A 200 10.14 -25.74 8.47
C GLU A 200 9.18 -26.82 8.99
N ARG A 201 8.45 -26.58 10.08
CA ARG A 201 7.45 -27.53 10.59
C ARG A 201 6.17 -27.58 9.76
N TYR A 202 5.75 -26.45 9.19
CA TYR A 202 4.47 -26.33 8.48
C TYR A 202 4.62 -26.68 7.00
N ASP A 203 5.77 -26.38 6.41
CA ASP A 203 6.09 -26.58 5.00
C ASP A 203 7.52 -27.11 4.83
N PRO A 204 7.80 -28.36 5.28
CA PRO A 204 9.14 -28.95 5.23
C PRO A 204 9.64 -29.15 3.79
N ASP A 205 8.73 -29.35 2.84
CA ASP A 205 9.03 -29.57 1.43
C ASP A 205 9.06 -28.26 0.61
N GLY A 206 8.76 -27.13 1.24
CA GLY A 206 8.81 -25.82 0.59
C GLY A 206 7.71 -25.57 -0.45
N VAL A 207 6.55 -26.21 -0.34
CA VAL A 207 5.40 -26.07 -1.26
C VAL A 207 4.92 -24.62 -1.40
N PHE A 208 4.95 -23.86 -0.31
CA PHE A 208 4.58 -22.43 -0.29
C PHE A 208 5.81 -21.51 -0.31
N SER A 209 6.99 -22.08 -0.49
CA SER A 209 8.21 -21.31 -0.68
C SER A 209 8.38 -20.96 -2.16
N SER A 210 8.94 -19.78 -2.40
CA SER A 210 9.27 -19.27 -3.72
C SER A 210 10.64 -18.59 -3.64
N GLU A 211 11.28 -18.41 -4.80
CA GLU A 211 12.52 -17.64 -4.91
C GLU A 211 12.38 -16.25 -4.26
N TRP A 212 11.22 -15.60 -4.42
CA TRP A 212 10.95 -14.30 -3.82
C TRP A 212 10.86 -14.37 -2.29
N SER A 213 10.08 -15.31 -1.73
CA SER A 213 9.91 -15.41 -0.28
C SER A 213 11.21 -15.80 0.41
N ASP A 214 12.00 -16.68 -0.21
CA ASP A 214 13.28 -17.13 0.34
C ASP A 214 14.30 -16.00 0.36
N ARG A 215 14.29 -15.11 -0.64
CA ARG A 215 15.06 -13.86 -0.64
C ARG A 215 14.64 -12.90 0.46
N VAL A 216 13.34 -12.66 0.62
CA VAL A 216 12.81 -11.76 1.67
C VAL A 216 13.15 -12.29 3.07
N LEU A 217 13.12 -13.61 3.25
CA LEU A 217 13.45 -14.29 4.50
C LEU A 217 14.96 -14.51 4.69
N GLY A 218 15.80 -14.03 3.77
CA GLY A 218 17.27 -14.17 3.86
C GLY A 218 17.76 -15.62 3.80
N ILE A 219 16.98 -16.52 3.23
CA ILE A 219 17.33 -17.92 2.99
C ILE A 219 18.22 -18.03 1.74
N ASP A 220 17.87 -17.31 0.66
CA ASP A 220 18.62 -17.36 -0.59
C ASP A 220 18.78 -15.98 -1.25
N GLY A 221 19.89 -15.30 -0.98
CA GLY A 221 20.26 -14.06 -1.66
C GLY A 221 19.51 -12.81 -1.19
N SER A 222 19.24 -11.89 -2.12
CA SER A 222 18.63 -10.58 -1.87
C SER A 222 17.28 -10.46 -2.61
N PRO A 223 16.27 -9.76 -2.07
CA PRO A 223 14.99 -9.54 -2.75
C PRO A 223 15.10 -8.68 -4.01
N ASN A 224 16.24 -8.02 -4.24
CA ASN A 224 16.47 -7.27 -5.46
C ASN A 224 16.57 -8.21 -6.68
N ILE A 225 15.76 -7.96 -7.72
CA ILE A 225 15.77 -8.74 -8.96
C ILE A 225 16.48 -7.92 -10.04
N VAL A 226 17.61 -8.43 -10.55
CA VAL A 226 18.47 -7.70 -11.49
C VAL A 226 18.32 -8.27 -12.91
N HIS A 227 17.75 -7.47 -13.81
CA HIS A 227 17.68 -7.75 -15.25
C HIS A 227 17.59 -6.44 -16.04
N LYS A 228 17.56 -6.53 -17.38
CA LYS A 228 17.34 -5.36 -18.24
C LYS A 228 16.00 -4.70 -17.86
N GLY A 229 16.01 -3.41 -17.55
CA GLY A 229 14.81 -2.65 -17.15
C GLY A 229 14.42 -2.74 -15.67
N CYS A 230 15.13 -3.50 -14.82
CA CYS A 230 14.70 -3.75 -13.44
C CYS A 230 14.51 -2.50 -12.57
N ALA A 231 15.21 -1.40 -12.86
CA ALA A 231 15.09 -0.18 -12.07
C ALA A 231 13.83 0.61 -12.44
N ILE A 232 13.41 0.57 -13.71
CA ILE A 232 12.13 1.15 -14.17
C ILE A 232 10.96 0.39 -13.52
N GLU A 233 11.09 -0.92 -13.39
CA GLU A 233 10.09 -1.78 -12.72
C GLU A 233 10.12 -1.66 -11.18
N GLY A 234 11.12 -0.98 -10.61
CA GLY A 234 11.30 -0.82 -9.17
C GLY A 234 11.70 -2.12 -8.45
N LEU A 235 12.36 -3.03 -9.16
CA LEU A 235 12.84 -4.32 -8.67
C LEU A 235 14.30 -4.28 -8.19
N CYS A 236 15.06 -3.26 -8.59
CA CYS A 236 16.45 -3.07 -8.23
C CYS A 236 16.81 -1.58 -8.12
N ILE A 237 17.88 -1.27 -7.39
CA ILE A 237 18.58 0.03 -7.52
C ILE A 237 19.52 -0.06 -8.72
N CYS A 238 19.52 0.93 -9.61
CA CYS A 238 20.31 0.85 -10.84
C CYS A 238 21.82 0.96 -10.55
N SER A 239 22.60 0.13 -11.24
CA SER A 239 24.07 0.21 -11.24
C SER A 239 24.65 0.24 -12.65
N HIS A 240 23.91 -0.29 -13.64
CA HIS A 240 24.23 -0.29 -15.06
C HIS A 240 23.08 0.33 -15.86
N ASP A 241 23.40 0.95 -16.99
CA ASP A 241 22.42 1.60 -17.86
C ASP A 241 21.35 0.63 -18.38
N SER A 242 21.69 -0.64 -18.57
CA SER A 242 20.73 -1.68 -18.96
C SER A 242 19.57 -1.84 -17.98
N HIS A 243 19.71 -1.44 -16.71
CA HIS A 243 18.63 -1.50 -15.72
C HIS A 243 17.56 -0.43 -15.94
N CYS A 244 17.85 0.58 -16.76
CA CYS A 244 17.07 1.80 -16.89
C CYS A 244 16.32 1.93 -18.22
N ALA A 245 16.32 0.93 -19.11
CA ALA A 245 15.73 1.01 -20.46
C ALA A 245 16.39 2.08 -21.38
N PRO A 246 17.68 1.91 -21.72
CA PRO A 246 18.44 2.89 -22.53
C PRO A 246 17.88 3.05 -23.95
N GLU A 247 17.18 2.03 -24.48
CA GLU A 247 16.45 2.13 -25.74
C GLU A 247 15.30 3.15 -25.74
N GLN A 248 14.78 3.50 -24.55
CA GLN A 248 13.76 4.53 -24.36
C GLN A 248 14.35 5.87 -23.92
N GLY A 249 15.69 6.02 -23.97
CA GLY A 249 16.39 7.25 -23.57
C GLY A 249 16.79 7.29 -22.10
N TYR A 250 16.41 6.31 -21.28
CA TYR A 250 16.67 6.31 -19.84
C TYR A 250 17.96 5.57 -19.46
N TYR A 251 18.84 6.24 -18.71
CA TYR A 251 20.13 5.70 -18.29
C TYR A 251 20.30 5.73 -16.78
N CYS A 252 21.18 4.88 -16.24
CA CYS A 252 21.46 4.86 -14.81
C CYS A 252 22.41 6.00 -14.47
N ARG A 253 21.88 7.04 -13.83
CA ARG A 253 22.64 8.25 -13.53
C ARG A 253 22.59 8.56 -12.04
N PRO A 254 23.64 9.20 -11.50
CA PRO A 254 23.56 9.83 -10.19
C PRO A 254 22.39 10.82 -10.14
N GLY A 255 21.73 10.90 -8.99
CA GLY A 255 20.80 11.98 -8.72
C GLY A 255 21.52 13.33 -8.75
N LYS A 256 20.86 14.40 -9.21
CA LYS A 256 21.48 15.73 -9.31
C LYS A 256 21.77 16.36 -7.93
N MET A 257 21.01 15.97 -6.89
CA MET A 257 21.21 16.42 -5.50
C MET A 257 21.97 15.41 -4.63
N TYR A 258 21.57 14.14 -4.65
CA TYR A 258 22.21 13.05 -3.91
C TYR A 258 23.03 12.23 -4.89
N ALA A 259 24.28 12.64 -5.11
CA ALA A 259 25.15 12.01 -6.10
C ALA A 259 25.51 10.55 -5.75
N GLU A 260 25.33 10.16 -4.48
CA GLU A 260 25.48 8.78 -4.03
C GLU A 260 24.27 7.89 -4.43
N ALA A 261 23.10 8.49 -4.66
CA ALA A 261 21.92 7.78 -5.13
C ALA A 261 21.93 7.67 -6.66
N ARG A 262 21.42 6.56 -7.19
CA ARG A 262 21.29 6.34 -8.64
C ARG A 262 19.87 5.95 -9.01
N HIS A 263 19.38 6.49 -10.12
CA HIS A 263 18.06 6.16 -10.66
C HIS A 263 18.02 6.33 -12.20
N PRO A 264 17.00 5.78 -12.89
CA PRO A 264 16.78 6.02 -14.30
C PRO A 264 16.51 7.49 -14.61
N ARG A 265 17.16 8.03 -15.66
CA ARG A 265 17.04 9.42 -16.13
C ARG A 265 17.12 9.51 -17.65
N ASP A 266 16.23 10.28 -18.29
CA ASP A 266 16.26 10.57 -19.74
C ASP A 266 16.77 11.99 -20.00
N GLU A 267 18.08 12.17 -19.86
CA GLU A 267 18.80 13.46 -19.91
C GLU A 267 18.49 14.29 -21.18
N ALA A 268 18.06 13.67 -22.27
CA ALA A 268 17.69 14.37 -23.51
C ALA A 268 16.31 15.03 -23.41
N THR A 269 15.33 14.28 -22.91
CA THR A 269 13.97 14.80 -22.61
C THR A 269 14.02 15.84 -21.49
N GLU A 270 14.85 15.63 -20.46
CA GLU A 270 15.10 16.61 -19.38
C GLU A 270 15.52 17.97 -19.99
N ALA A 271 16.45 17.95 -20.95
CA ALA A 271 16.99 19.16 -21.56
C ALA A 271 15.97 19.93 -22.40
N VAL A 272 15.21 19.24 -23.27
CA VAL A 272 14.19 19.86 -24.13
C VAL A 272 13.12 20.55 -23.30
N LEU A 273 12.62 19.85 -22.28
CA LEU A 273 11.56 20.38 -21.45
C LEU A 273 12.10 21.48 -20.51
N GLY A 274 13.37 21.42 -20.10
CA GLY A 274 14.06 22.52 -19.41
C GLY A 274 14.07 23.84 -20.21
N ASP A 275 14.32 23.76 -21.52
CA ASP A 275 14.25 24.92 -22.44
C ASP A 275 12.83 25.48 -22.56
N ILE A 276 11.80 24.61 -22.54
CA ILE A 276 10.38 25.02 -22.58
C ILE A 276 9.99 25.76 -21.29
N ILE A 277 10.39 25.24 -20.13
CA ILE A 277 10.13 25.89 -18.84
C ILE A 277 10.77 27.28 -18.78
N ALA A 278 11.99 27.43 -19.31
CA ALA A 278 12.68 28.71 -19.36
C ALA A 278 11.96 29.77 -20.21
N GLN A 279 11.06 29.37 -21.12
CA GLN A 279 10.30 30.27 -22.00
C GLN A 279 8.99 30.79 -21.38
N GLY A 280 8.54 30.24 -20.25
CA GLY A 280 7.40 30.74 -19.47
C GLY A 280 6.09 29.97 -19.64
N SER A 281 5.09 30.32 -18.81
CA SER A 281 3.85 29.54 -18.59
C SER A 281 2.99 29.32 -19.83
N ASP A 282 2.95 30.29 -20.75
CA ASP A 282 2.08 30.23 -21.92
C ASP A 282 2.56 29.19 -22.93
N VAL A 283 3.88 29.02 -23.06
CA VAL A 283 4.52 28.04 -23.94
C VAL A 283 4.38 26.63 -23.36
N VAL A 284 4.50 26.51 -22.03
CA VAL A 284 4.18 25.27 -21.31
C VAL A 284 2.74 24.86 -21.62
N LEU A 285 1.74 25.73 -21.35
CA LEU A 285 0.33 25.43 -21.59
C LEU A 285 0.02 25.02 -23.04
N SER A 286 0.65 25.63 -24.04
CA SER A 286 0.48 25.23 -25.45
C SER A 286 1.09 23.87 -25.78
N PHE A 287 2.28 23.57 -25.25
CA PHE A 287 2.88 22.24 -25.40
C PHE A 287 1.97 21.18 -24.76
N LEU A 288 1.38 21.51 -23.61
CA LEU A 288 0.48 20.60 -22.92
C LEU A 288 -0.76 20.26 -23.74
N SER A 289 -1.43 21.28 -24.30
CA SER A 289 -2.61 21.05 -25.14
C SER A 289 -2.33 20.26 -26.42
N ASP A 290 -1.10 20.32 -26.93
CA ASP A 290 -0.72 19.64 -28.18
C ASP A 290 -0.38 18.15 -27.97
N THR A 291 0.01 17.76 -26.75
CA THR A 291 0.38 16.38 -26.40
C THR A 291 -0.76 15.52 -25.87
N ASP A 292 -1.85 16.13 -25.39
CA ASP A 292 -3.03 15.44 -24.85
C ASP A 292 -3.78 14.56 -25.89
N GLY A 293 -3.39 14.58 -27.16
CA GLY A 293 -4.05 13.86 -28.26
C GLY A 293 -3.24 12.77 -28.97
N LEU A 294 -2.04 12.42 -28.49
CA LEU A 294 -1.13 11.46 -29.16
C LEU A 294 -1.03 10.08 -28.46
N GLU A 295 -1.89 9.79 -27.49
CA GLU A 295 -1.94 8.51 -26.73
C GLU A 295 -2.50 7.33 -27.54
N GLY A 296 -2.00 7.08 -28.76
CA GLY A 296 -2.56 6.02 -29.60
C GLY A 296 -1.62 5.25 -30.52
N GLN A 297 -0.30 5.49 -30.52
CA GLN A 297 0.59 4.85 -31.51
C GLN A 297 1.95 4.36 -30.95
N GLY A 298 2.02 4.04 -29.65
CA GLY A 298 3.25 3.51 -29.03
C GLY A 298 3.06 2.43 -27.95
N GLU A 299 1.84 2.19 -27.49
CA GLU A 299 1.52 1.14 -26.51
C GLU A 299 0.90 -0.09 -27.20
N GLU A 300 1.66 -0.74 -28.09
CA GLU A 300 1.45 -2.17 -28.37
C GLU A 300 2.62 -2.97 -27.78
N ALA A 301 2.72 -2.96 -26.45
CA ALA A 301 3.32 -4.03 -25.65
C ALA A 301 3.06 -3.78 -24.15
N GLY A 302 1.85 -4.06 -23.68
CA GLY A 302 1.58 -4.24 -22.25
C GLY A 302 0.28 -3.63 -21.76
N TYR A 303 -0.75 -4.49 -21.68
CA TYR A 303 -2.00 -4.35 -20.92
C TYR A 303 -3.05 -3.39 -21.50
N ASP A 304 -3.77 -3.84 -22.53
CA ASP A 304 -5.13 -3.37 -22.84
C ASP A 304 -6.08 -3.81 -21.71
N TYR A 305 -6.70 -2.84 -21.04
CA TYR A 305 -7.83 -3.08 -20.13
C TYR A 305 -8.99 -2.22 -20.64
N ASP A 306 -9.77 -2.73 -21.59
CA ASP A 306 -10.99 -2.09 -22.01
C ASP A 306 -12.07 -2.30 -20.94
N GLY A 307 -12.59 -1.21 -20.39
CA GLY A 307 -13.53 -1.18 -19.26
C GLY A 307 -14.94 -1.69 -19.59
N SER A 308 -15.04 -2.85 -20.24
CA SER A 308 -16.29 -3.51 -20.62
C SER A 308 -16.17 -5.04 -20.50
N GLY A 309 -15.69 -5.51 -19.35
CA GLY A 309 -15.80 -6.92 -18.96
C GLY A 309 -17.03 -7.14 -18.10
N ASP A 310 -18.03 -7.87 -18.64
CA ASP A 310 -19.04 -8.53 -17.81
C ASP A 310 -18.37 -9.39 -16.71
N PRO A 311 -19.02 -9.63 -15.56
CA PRO A 311 -18.46 -10.44 -14.49
C PRO A 311 -17.98 -11.79 -15.03
N MET A 312 -16.70 -12.10 -14.82
CA MET A 312 -16.06 -13.33 -15.28
C MET A 312 -16.95 -14.55 -15.00
N PRO A 313 -17.44 -15.26 -16.03
CA PRO A 313 -18.10 -16.54 -15.82
C PRO A 313 -17.05 -17.54 -15.33
N VAL A 314 -17.39 -18.29 -14.29
CA VAL A 314 -16.63 -19.46 -13.86
C VAL A 314 -16.69 -20.47 -15.00
N GLN A 315 -15.64 -20.53 -15.82
CA GLN A 315 -15.46 -21.62 -16.78
C GLN A 315 -14.58 -22.69 -16.13
N GLU A 316 -15.25 -23.73 -15.62
CA GLU A 316 -14.70 -25.07 -15.62
C GLU A 316 -14.35 -25.42 -17.07
N GLY A 317 -13.09 -25.80 -17.31
CA GLY A 317 -12.54 -26.06 -18.63
C GLY A 317 -11.52 -27.18 -18.56
N ASP A 318 -12.05 -28.39 -18.53
CA ASP A 318 -11.53 -29.68 -18.98
C ASP A 318 -10.13 -29.67 -19.62
N ARG A 319 -9.16 -30.25 -18.90
CA ARG A 319 -8.04 -30.95 -19.54
C ARG A 319 -8.46 -32.40 -19.71
N ASP A 320 -8.72 -32.76 -20.95
CA ASP A 320 -8.98 -34.11 -21.45
C ASP A 320 -7.75 -35.00 -21.17
N ASP A 321 -7.76 -35.78 -20.09
CA ASP A 321 -6.88 -36.92 -19.86
C ASP A 321 -7.65 -38.23 -20.13
N GLY A 322 -7.67 -38.64 -21.39
CA GLY A 322 -8.33 -39.87 -21.80
C GLY A 322 -7.85 -41.09 -21.00
N SER A 323 -8.70 -41.64 -20.13
CA SER A 323 -9.20 -43.03 -20.20
C SER A 323 -9.99 -43.41 -18.93
N GLY A 324 -11.27 -43.74 -19.10
CA GLY A 324 -12.08 -44.39 -18.06
C GLY A 324 -13.58 -44.20 -18.29
N ASP A 325 -14.29 -45.27 -18.66
CA ASP A 325 -15.72 -45.26 -18.95
C ASP A 325 -16.59 -44.73 -17.78
N PRO A 326 -17.70 -44.00 -18.03
CA PRO A 326 -18.53 -43.43 -16.96
C PRO A 326 -19.60 -44.40 -16.43
N ILE A 327 -19.82 -44.35 -15.11
CA ILE A 327 -20.96 -44.97 -14.40
C ILE A 327 -22.13 -43.95 -14.37
N PRO A 328 -23.38 -44.33 -14.70
CA PRO A 328 -24.50 -43.38 -14.75
C PRO A 328 -25.10 -43.12 -13.38
N VAL A 329 -25.36 -41.85 -13.04
CA VAL A 329 -26.19 -41.45 -11.88
C VAL A 329 -27.33 -40.56 -12.36
N GLN A 330 -28.53 -40.88 -11.88
CA GLN A 330 -29.83 -40.33 -12.26
C GLN A 330 -30.08 -38.93 -11.69
N GLU A 331 -30.64 -38.05 -12.52
CA GLU A 331 -31.20 -36.75 -12.12
C GLU A 331 -32.52 -36.92 -11.35
N GLY A 332 -32.68 -36.10 -10.31
CA GLY A 332 -33.94 -35.92 -9.59
C GLY A 332 -34.27 -34.43 -9.50
N ASP A 333 -35.45 -34.09 -10.01
CA ASP A 333 -36.05 -32.75 -10.14
C ASP A 333 -36.36 -32.02 -8.81
N ARG A 334 -36.64 -30.70 -8.96
CA ARG A 334 -37.46 -29.77 -8.14
C ARG A 334 -36.70 -28.78 -7.25
N ASP A 335 -37.12 -27.54 -7.00
CA ASP A 335 -38.22 -26.68 -7.49
C ASP A 335 -37.80 -25.23 -7.15
N ASP A 336 -38.36 -24.28 -7.89
CA ASP A 336 -38.27 -22.83 -7.78
C ASP A 336 -39.09 -22.26 -6.60
N GLY A 337 -38.62 -21.15 -6.01
CA GLY A 337 -39.31 -20.49 -4.90
C GLY A 337 -38.83 -19.07 -4.64
N SER A 338 -39.50 -18.12 -5.30
CA SER A 338 -39.45 -16.67 -5.07
C SER A 338 -39.87 -16.24 -3.65
N GLY A 339 -39.26 -15.20 -3.09
CA GLY A 339 -39.71 -14.58 -1.83
C GLY A 339 -39.16 -13.16 -1.63
N ASP A 340 -40.08 -12.24 -1.36
CA ASP A 340 -40.01 -10.78 -1.46
C ASP A 340 -39.46 -10.07 -0.20
N ARG A 341 -39.17 -8.77 -0.34
CA ARG A 341 -38.74 -7.79 0.66
C ARG A 341 -39.72 -7.66 1.84
N THR A 342 -39.22 -7.36 3.04
CA THR A 342 -39.91 -6.50 4.03
C THR A 342 -38.94 -5.73 4.93
N GLU A 343 -39.38 -4.53 5.32
CA GLU A 343 -38.69 -3.46 6.06
C GLU A 343 -38.54 -3.71 7.58
N SER A 344 -37.62 -2.94 8.17
CA SER A 344 -37.65 -2.28 9.49
C SER A 344 -38.17 -3.05 10.72
N GLY A 345 -37.27 -3.27 11.68
CA GLY A 345 -37.62 -3.60 13.06
C GLY A 345 -36.64 -2.95 14.04
N GLN A 346 -37.12 -1.96 14.79
CA GLN A 346 -36.50 -1.44 16.01
C GLN A 346 -36.32 -2.58 17.02
N ILE A 347 -35.20 -2.62 17.74
CA ILE A 347 -35.10 -3.40 18.99
C ILE A 347 -34.53 -2.52 20.11
N GLU A 348 -35.27 -2.58 21.21
CA GLU A 348 -35.23 -1.77 22.42
C GLU A 348 -33.98 -1.96 23.27
N HIS A 349 -33.61 -0.89 23.98
CA HIS A 349 -32.69 -0.92 25.11
C HIS A 349 -33.29 -1.68 26.30
N ASN A 350 -32.54 -2.62 26.87
CA ASN A 350 -32.75 -3.07 28.24
C ASN A 350 -31.44 -2.96 29.05
N PHE A 351 -31.51 -2.10 30.07
CA PHE A 351 -30.49 -1.91 31.10
C PHE A 351 -30.53 -3.08 32.09
N GLY A 352 -29.40 -3.73 32.31
CA GLY A 352 -29.14 -4.58 33.47
C GLY A 352 -27.83 -4.15 34.13
N LYS A 353 -27.92 -3.52 35.31
CA LYS A 353 -26.79 -3.19 36.19
C LYS A 353 -26.41 -4.41 37.02
N GLU A 354 -25.10 -4.55 37.27
CA GLU A 354 -24.38 -5.03 38.47
C GLU A 354 -23.11 -5.77 38.03
N THR A 355 -21.92 -5.68 38.63
CA THR A 355 -21.29 -4.90 39.70
C THR A 355 -19.77 -5.13 39.51
N ARG A 356 -18.95 -4.12 39.77
CA ARG A 356 -17.48 -4.18 39.68
C ARG A 356 -16.92 -4.49 41.08
N PRO A 357 -15.94 -5.38 41.26
CA PRO A 357 -15.08 -5.36 42.44
C PRO A 357 -13.85 -4.48 42.18
N GLU A 358 -13.60 -3.55 43.10
CA GLU A 358 -12.36 -2.80 43.24
C GLU A 358 -11.28 -3.61 43.98
N GLU A 359 -10.06 -3.04 43.98
CA GLU A 359 -8.85 -3.35 44.77
C GLU A 359 -7.90 -4.43 44.20
N LYS A 360 -6.57 -4.25 44.16
CA LYS A 360 -5.68 -3.35 44.90
C LYS A 360 -4.33 -3.25 44.16
N VAL A 361 -3.79 -2.04 44.07
CA VAL A 361 -2.39 -1.78 43.69
C VAL A 361 -1.51 -2.10 44.89
N ALA A 362 -0.48 -2.92 44.70
CA ALA A 362 0.62 -3.07 45.66
C ALA A 362 1.93 -2.71 44.96
N LEU A 363 2.58 -1.68 45.50
CA LEU A 363 3.97 -1.31 45.25
C LEU A 363 4.89 -2.38 45.85
N GLY A 364 5.92 -2.75 45.10
CA GLY A 364 7.04 -3.60 45.50
C GLY A 364 8.10 -3.58 44.42
#